data_AF-A0A3M8SQP0-F1
#
_entry.id   AF-A0A3M8SQP0-F1
#
_cell.length_a   1.000
_cell.length_b   1.000
_cell.length_c   1.000
_cell.angle_alpha   90.00
_cell.angle_beta   90.00
_cell.angle_gamma   90.00
#
_symmetry.space_group_name_H-M   'P 1'
#
loop_
_entity.id
_entity.type
_entity.pdbx_description
1 polymer ?
#
loop_
_entity_poly.entity_id
_entity_poly.type
_entity_poly.pdbx_seq_one_letter_code
_entity_poly.pdbx_strand_id
1 'polypeptide(L)'
;MTRHRFFPVAVAVLSAGWLVPLWMGVDIYLTFWQIEGWPLLRGEHPGNSFSFIQFAASCFKVSFVWLGMVICFWSYVGYAAFTRSRVV
;
A
#
# COMPACT_ATOMS: atom_id res chain seq x y z
N MET A 1 14.85 29.91 -6.75
CA MET A 1 15.73 28.74 -6.51
C MET A 1 15.07 27.56 -5.76
N THR A 2 13.77 27.60 -5.40
CA THR A 2 13.11 26.58 -4.56
C THR A 2 12.29 25.52 -5.31
N ARG A 3 11.93 25.76 -6.59
CA ARG A 3 11.00 24.91 -7.35
C ARG A 3 11.55 23.51 -7.70
N HIS A 4 12.87 23.35 -7.80
CA HIS A 4 13.51 22.10 -8.24
C HIS A 4 13.62 21.02 -7.15
N ARG A 5 13.48 21.36 -5.86
CA ARG A 5 13.58 20.38 -4.76
C ARG A 5 12.24 19.73 -4.39
N PHE A 6 11.11 20.33 -4.77
CA PHE A 6 9.79 19.76 -4.49
C PHE A 6 9.51 18.51 -5.33
N PHE A 7 9.99 18.49 -6.57
CA PHE A 7 9.75 17.39 -7.48
C PHE A 7 10.30 16.03 -6.97
N PRO A 8 11.59 15.90 -6.57
CA PRO A 8 12.10 14.63 -6.08
C PRO A 8 11.44 14.19 -4.76
N VAL A 9 11.09 15.13 -3.88
CA VAL A 9 10.38 14.81 -2.62
C VAL A 9 8.98 14.29 -2.92
N ALA A 10 8.24 14.93 -3.84
CA ALA A 10 6.92 14.46 -4.24
C ALA A 10 6.96 13.05 -4.85
N VAL A 11 7.97 12.78 -5.70
CA VAL A 11 8.18 11.44 -6.28
C VAL A 11 8.49 10.40 -5.21
N ALA A 12 9.31 10.75 -4.21
CA ALA A 12 9.63 9.85 -3.09
C ALA A 12 8.38 9.55 -2.24
N VAL A 13 7.59 10.57 -1.90
CA VAL A 13 6.35 10.42 -1.13
C VAL A 13 5.33 9.58 -1.91
N LEU A 14 5.14 9.84 -3.20
CA LEU A 14 4.24 9.03 -4.04
C LEU A 14 4.74 7.60 -4.23
N SER A 15 6.06 7.37 -4.25
CA SER A 15 6.64 6.02 -4.33
C SER A 15 6.48 5.23 -3.04
N ALA A 16 6.40 5.90 -1.89
CA ALA A 16 6.15 5.29 -0.58
C ALA A 16 4.66 5.24 -0.20
N GLY A 17 3.78 5.89 -0.98
CA GLY A 17 2.37 6.07 -0.64
C GLY A 17 1.58 4.76 -0.48
N TRP A 18 2.00 3.68 -1.12
CA TRP A 18 1.41 2.35 -0.96
C TRP A 18 1.53 1.79 0.47
N LEU A 19 2.49 2.25 1.26
CA LEU A 19 2.67 1.81 2.65
C LEU A 19 1.52 2.23 3.57
N VAL A 20 0.85 3.35 3.28
CA VAL A 20 -0.26 3.84 4.10
C VAL A 20 -1.45 2.88 4.07
N PRO A 21 -2.03 2.52 2.90
CA PRO A 21 -3.11 1.55 2.85
C PRO A 21 -2.64 0.17 3.29
N LEU A 22 -1.37 -0.21 3.08
CA LEU A 22 -0.84 -1.47 3.60
C LEU A 22 -0.90 -1.52 5.12
N TRP A 23 -0.38 -0.48 5.78
CA TRP A 23 -0.34 -0.37 7.23
C TRP A 23 -1.76 -0.41 7.82
N MET A 24 -2.70 0.36 7.25
CA MET A 24 -4.11 0.32 7.66
C MET A 24 -4.73 -1.07 7.50
N GLY A 25 -4.45 -1.77 6.39
CA GLY A 25 -4.95 -3.12 6.16
C GLY A 25 -4.44 -4.13 7.20
N VAL A 26 -3.15 -4.04 7.55
CA VAL A 26 -2.54 -4.88 8.61
C VAL A 26 -3.14 -4.57 9.97
N ASP A 27 -3.24 -3.29 10.33
CA ASP A 27 -3.77 -2.85 11.61
C ASP A 27 -5.21 -3.34 11.84
N ILE A 28 -6.05 -3.22 10.81
CA ILE A 28 -7.45 -3.67 10.86
C ILE A 28 -7.55 -5.19 10.89
N TYR A 29 -6.67 -5.89 10.18
CA TYR A 29 -6.60 -7.35 10.24
C TYR A 29 -6.18 -7.85 11.64
N LEU A 30 -5.24 -7.18 12.30
CA LEU A 30 -4.86 -7.50 13.68
C LEU A 30 -5.98 -7.16 14.67
N THR A 31 -6.66 -6.03 14.45
CA THR A 31 -7.81 -5.60 15.24
C THR A 31 -8.95 -6.62 15.15
N PHE A 32 -9.19 -7.20 13.97
CA PHE A 32 -10.14 -8.30 13.81
C PHE A 32 -9.80 -9.47 14.73
N TRP A 33 -8.54 -9.90 14.79
CA TRP A 33 -8.15 -11.02 15.65
C TRP A 33 -8.35 -10.73 17.14
N GLN A 34 -8.14 -9.48 17.57
CA GLN A 34 -8.34 -9.06 18.95
C GLN A 34 -9.82 -8.96 19.33
N ILE A 35 -10.66 -8.43 18.44
CA ILE A 35 -12.06 -8.09 18.75
C ILE A 35 -13.04 -9.21 18.40
N GLU A 36 -12.83 -9.93 17.29
CA GLU A 36 -13.78 -10.93 16.77
C GLU A 36 -13.16 -12.31 16.64
N GLY A 37 -11.94 -12.43 16.11
CA GLY A 37 -11.33 -13.73 15.83
C GLY A 37 -11.18 -14.60 17.07
N TRP A 38 -10.72 -14.03 18.19
CA TRP A 38 -10.55 -14.77 19.44
C TRP A 38 -11.88 -15.14 20.14
N PRO A 39 -12.87 -14.24 20.27
CA PRO A 39 -14.22 -14.60 20.74
C PRO A 39 -14.91 -15.67 19.89
N LEU A 40 -14.82 -15.57 18.55
CA LEU A 40 -15.40 -16.56 17.63
C LEU A 40 -14.81 -17.96 17.86
N LEU A 41 -13.49 -18.06 18.09
CA LEU A 41 -12.82 -19.32 18.42
C LEU A 41 -13.27 -19.90 19.78
N ARG A 42 -13.76 -19.06 20.69
CA ARG A 42 -14.34 -19.47 21.98
C ARG A 42 -15.84 -19.78 21.91
N GLY A 43 -16.46 -19.65 20.73
CA GLY A 43 -17.90 -19.86 20.53
C GLY A 43 -18.76 -18.67 20.96
N GLU A 44 -18.16 -17.51 21.24
CA GLU A 44 -18.90 -16.27 21.52
C GLU A 44 -19.41 -15.66 20.21
N HIS A 45 -20.61 -15.08 20.25
CA HIS A 45 -21.20 -14.46 19.07
C HIS A 45 -20.52 -13.11 18.78
N PRO A 46 -20.24 -12.79 17.51
CA PRO A 46 -19.60 -11.53 17.15
C PRO A 46 -20.53 -10.37 17.52
N GLY A 47 -20.03 -9.47 18.36
CA GLY A 47 -20.78 -8.30 18.86
C GLY A 47 -20.72 -7.09 17.93
N ASN A 48 -19.98 -7.15 16.82
CA ASN A 48 -19.73 -6.02 15.95
C ASN A 48 -20.30 -6.23 14.53
N SER A 49 -20.76 -5.15 13.90
CA SER A 49 -21.33 -5.16 12.54
C SER A 49 -20.33 -4.70 11.47
N PHE A 50 -19.13 -4.29 11.88
CA PHE A 50 -18.11 -3.79 10.96
C PHE A 50 -17.38 -4.94 10.26
N SER A 51 -17.32 -4.91 8.92
CA SER A 51 -16.64 -5.95 8.14
C SER A 51 -15.13 -5.73 8.05
N PHE A 52 -14.40 -6.09 9.13
CA PHE A 52 -12.96 -5.91 9.22
C PHE A 52 -12.19 -6.54 8.07
N ILE A 53 -12.53 -7.79 7.71
CA ILE A 53 -11.82 -8.55 6.66
C ILE A 53 -12.02 -7.90 5.28
N GLN A 54 -13.25 -7.46 4.96
CA GLN A 54 -13.52 -6.85 3.66
C GLN A 54 -12.85 -5.48 3.52
N PHE A 55 -12.81 -4.71 4.61
CA PHE A 55 -12.07 -3.45 4.65
C PHE A 55 -10.56 -3.68 4.49
N ALA A 56 -9.97 -4.59 5.28
CA ALA A 56 -8.56 -4.94 5.18
C ALA A 56 -8.18 -5.43 3.76
N ALA A 57 -9.01 -6.27 3.14
CA ALA A 57 -8.82 -6.73 1.78
C ALA A 57 -8.84 -5.57 0.77
N SER A 58 -9.70 -4.57 0.96
CA SER A 58 -9.77 -3.38 0.11
C SER A 58 -8.51 -2.53 0.25
N CYS A 59 -8.02 -2.33 1.48
CA CYS A 59 -6.75 -1.67 1.76
C CYS A 59 -5.57 -2.38 1.08
N PHE A 60 -5.49 -3.72 1.17
CA PHE A 60 -4.45 -4.49 0.49
C PHE A 60 -4.52 -4.35 -1.03
N LYS A 61 -5.72 -4.41 -1.62
CA LYS A 61 -5.90 -4.19 -3.06
C LYS A 61 -5.36 -2.83 -3.50
N VAL A 62 -5.75 -1.75 -2.81
CA VAL A 62 -5.28 -0.40 -3.10
C VAL A 62 -3.75 -0.30 -2.97
N SER A 63 -3.19 -0.87 -1.91
CA SER A 63 -1.74 -0.94 -1.68
C SER A 63 -1.01 -1.63 -2.83
N PHE A 64 -1.45 -2.82 -3.23
CA PHE A 64 -0.77 -3.58 -4.29
C PHE A 64 -0.93 -2.96 -5.67
N VAL A 65 -2.09 -2.37 -5.97
CA VAL A 65 -2.29 -1.61 -7.22
C VAL A 65 -1.35 -0.42 -7.25
N TRP A 66 -1.24 0.33 -6.15
CA TRP A 66 -0.30 1.45 -6.05
C TRP A 66 1.15 1.00 -6.21
N LEU A 67 1.57 -0.04 -5.48
CA LEU A 67 2.90 -0.62 -5.60
C LEU A 67 3.20 -1.05 -7.04
N GLY A 68 2.25 -1.71 -7.71
CA GLY A 68 2.38 -2.09 -9.11
C GLY A 68 2.63 -0.88 -10.02
N MET A 69 1.87 0.21 -9.86
CA MET A 69 2.10 1.45 -10.61
C MET A 69 3.49 2.03 -10.37
N VAL A 70 3.97 2.03 -9.12
CA VAL A 70 5.31 2.52 -8.76
C VAL A 70 6.40 1.64 -9.41
N ILE A 71 6.27 0.33 -9.35
CA ILE A 71 7.21 -0.60 -9.98
C ILE A 71 7.23 -0.40 -11.49
N CYS A 72 6.08 -0.31 -12.15
CA CYS A 72 5.99 -0.07 -13.59
C CYS A 72 6.65 1.25 -14.00
N PHE A 73 6.39 2.33 -13.25
CA PHE A 73 7.00 3.63 -13.48
C PHE A 73 8.54 3.55 -13.41
N TRP A 74 9.09 3.00 -12.33
CA TRP A 74 10.55 2.90 -12.17
C TRP A 74 11.20 1.93 -13.15
N SER A 75 10.50 0.86 -13.54
CA SER A 75 10.95 -0.08 -14.56
C SER A 75 11.07 0.62 -15.92
N TYR A 76 10.08 1.44 -16.30
CA TYR A 76 10.12 2.23 -17.52
C TYR A 76 11.24 3.27 -17.51
N VAL A 77 11.40 4.02 -16.40
CA VAL A 77 12.48 5.01 -16.25
C VAL A 77 13.86 4.34 -16.35
N GLY A 78 14.03 3.19 -15.69
CA GLY A 78 15.27 2.41 -15.77
C GLY A 78 15.57 1.90 -17.18
N TYR A 79 14.54 1.37 -17.87
CA TYR A 79 14.67 0.93 -19.25
C TYR A 79 15.07 2.07 -20.20
N ALA A 80 14.40 3.23 -20.09
CA ALA A 80 14.70 4.40 -20.91
C ALA A 80 16.11 4.95 -20.65
N ALA A 81 16.57 4.93 -19.41
CA ALA A 81 17.94 5.31 -19.07
C ALA A 81 18.97 4.35 -19.68
N PHE A 82 18.70 3.04 -19.61
CA PHE A 82 19.59 2.01 -20.15
C PHE A 82 19.72 2.07 -21.68
N THR A 83 18.61 2.27 -22.40
CA THR A 83 18.63 2.41 -23.86
C THR A 83 19.33 3.68 -24.30
N ARG A 84 19.13 4.80 -23.60
CA ARG A 84 19.84 6.06 -23.89
C ARG A 84 21.36 5.92 -23.75
N SER A 85 21.84 5.20 -22.74
CA SER A 85 23.27 4.95 -22.52
C SER A 85 23.92 4.02 -23.56
N ARG A 86 23.13 3.29 -24.37
CA ARG A 86 23.65 2.42 -25.44
C ARG A 86 23.72 3.10 -26.81
N VAL A 87 23.06 4.25 -26.99
CA VAL A 87 22.98 4.99 -28.26
C VAL A 87 24.07 6.08 -28.36
N VAL A 88 24.70 6.43 -27.23
CA VAL A 88 25.86 7.34 -27.13
C VAL A 88 27.13 6.50 -27.10
#